data_AF-A0A420D7X5-F1
#
_entry.id   AF-A0A420D7X5-F1
#
_cell.length_a   1.000
_cell.length_b   1.000
_cell.length_c   1.000
_cell.angle_alpha   90.00
_cell.angle_beta   90.00
_cell.angle_gamma   90.00
#
_symmetry.space_group_name_H-M   'P 1'
#
loop_
_entity.id
_entity.type
_entity.pdbx_description
1 polymer ?
#
loop_
_entity_poly.entity_id
_entity_poly.type
_entity_poly.pdbx_seq_one_letter_code
_entity_poly.pdbx_strand_id
1 'polypeptide(L)'
;MKIIRRLIFIGLMVLLGWIFVINLYEIDIVPVKNKAYQREQIMEIEESNSIFELKKIAKSKVLVIHKIHKSNHEKSTKELYLLFAVITMILFLYITPKPSKTHNS
;
A
#
# COMPACT_ATOMS: atom_id res chain seq x y z
N MET A 1 24.43 -25.12 -2.80
CA MET A 1 24.21 -23.74 -2.26
C MET A 1 24.11 -22.63 -3.31
N LYS A 2 24.91 -22.58 -4.40
CA LYS A 2 24.80 -21.49 -5.41
C LYS A 2 23.44 -21.45 -6.13
N ILE A 3 22.93 -22.61 -6.57
CA ILE A 3 21.62 -22.73 -7.24
C ILE A 3 20.46 -22.40 -6.30
N ILE A 4 20.48 -22.93 -5.08
CA ILE A 4 19.46 -22.63 -4.05
C ILE A 4 19.40 -21.12 -3.76
N ARG A 5 20.55 -20.47 -3.56
CA ARG A 5 20.61 -19.00 -3.35
C ARG A 5 20.03 -18.22 -4.54
N ARG A 6 20.30 -18.68 -5.76
CA ARG A 6 19.81 -18.06 -7.01
C ARG A 6 18.30 -18.24 -7.17
N LEU A 7 17.76 -19.42 -6.80
CA LEU A 7 16.32 -19.68 -6.78
C LEU A 7 15.58 -18.80 -5.75
N ILE A 8 16.13 -18.66 -4.54
CA ILE A 8 15.58 -17.77 -3.50
C ILE A 8 15.56 -16.31 -3.99
N PHE A 9 16.63 -15.87 -4.66
CA PHE A 9 16.72 -14.52 -5.21
C PHE A 9 15.68 -14.25 -6.31
N ILE A 10 15.48 -15.21 -7.22
CA ILE A 10 14.45 -15.12 -8.26
C ILE A 10 13.05 -15.04 -7.62
N GLY A 11 12.79 -15.87 -6.61
CA GLY A 11 11.53 -15.81 -5.85
C GLY A 11 11.27 -14.44 -5.22
N LEU A 12 12.30 -13.84 -4.59
CA LEU A 12 12.21 -12.50 -4.00
C LEU A 12 11.97 -11.41 -5.06
N MET A 13 12.59 -11.49 -6.24
CA MET A 13 12.37 -10.54 -7.34
C MET A 13 10.94 -10.59 -7.88
N VAL A 14 10.38 -11.80 -8.05
CA VAL A 14 8.97 -11.97 -8.47
C VAL A 14 8.04 -11.37 -7.42
N LEU A 15 8.32 -11.62 -6.13
CA LEU A 15 7.53 -11.10 -5.01
C LEU A 15 7.59 -9.56 -4.95
N LEU A 16 8.77 -8.98 -5.18
CA LEU A 16 8.96 -7.52 -5.27
C LEU A 16 8.16 -6.92 -6.43
N GLY A 17 8.23 -7.52 -7.63
CA GLY A 17 7.47 -7.07 -8.79
C GLY A 17 5.96 -7.15 -8.57
N TRP A 18 5.49 -8.21 -7.90
CA TRP A 18 4.09 -8.38 -7.53
C TRP A 18 3.59 -7.28 -6.58
N ILE A 19 4.36 -6.98 -5.52
CA ILE A 19 4.04 -5.89 -4.56
C ILE A 19 4.00 -4.54 -5.29
N PHE A 20 4.92 -4.33 -6.23
CA PHE A 20 4.99 -3.09 -7.01
C PHE A 20 3.74 -2.89 -7.90
N VAL A 21 3.25 -3.95 -8.55
CA VAL A 21 2.02 -3.89 -9.37
C VAL A 21 0.79 -3.58 -8.51
N ILE A 22 0.66 -4.17 -7.33
CA ILE A 22 -0.46 -3.88 -6.41
C ILE A 22 -0.42 -2.43 -5.96
N ASN A 23 0.76 -1.95 -5.54
CA ASN A 23 0.92 -0.58 -5.05
C ASN A 23 0.72 0.46 -6.16
N LEU A 24 1.13 0.20 -7.41
CA LEU A 24 0.86 1.09 -8.55
C LEU A 24 -0.63 1.25 -8.84
N TYR A 25 -1.46 0.25 -8.54
CA TYR A 25 -2.91 0.34 -8.70
C TYR A 25 -3.57 1.20 -7.61
N GLU A 26 -2.91 1.33 -6.46
CA GLU A 26 -3.34 2.18 -5.33
C GLU A 26 -2.79 3.60 -5.39
N ILE A 27 -1.64 3.82 -6.04
CA ILE A 27 -1.15 5.15 -6.36
C ILE A 27 -2.20 5.81 -7.26
N ASP A 28 -2.77 6.91 -6.75
CA ASP A 28 -3.90 7.69 -7.28
C ASP A 28 -3.66 8.27 -8.70
N ILE A 29 -3.43 7.42 -9.71
CA ILE A 29 -3.28 7.82 -11.12
C ILE A 29 -4.64 8.24 -11.73
N VAL A 30 -5.71 8.31 -10.94
CA VAL A 30 -7.04 8.75 -11.41
C VAL A 30 -7.52 9.98 -10.65
N PRO A 31 -7.01 11.19 -10.95
CA PRO A 31 -7.51 12.45 -10.39
C PRO A 31 -8.97 12.80 -10.81
N VAL A 32 -9.69 11.89 -11.47
CA VAL A 32 -10.95 12.17 -12.17
C VAL A 32 -12.07 11.20 -11.80
N LYS A 33 -11.92 10.38 -10.76
CA LYS A 33 -12.75 9.17 -10.69
C LYS A 33 -14.23 9.39 -10.41
N ASN A 34 -14.72 10.55 -9.96
CA ASN A 34 -16.16 10.75 -9.95
C ASN A 34 -16.66 12.21 -9.79
N LYS A 35 -16.55 13.02 -10.84
CA LYS A 35 -17.21 14.35 -10.88
C LYS A 35 -18.72 14.25 -10.64
N ALA A 36 -19.36 13.14 -11.04
CA ALA A 36 -20.78 12.91 -10.82
C ALA A 36 -21.09 12.69 -9.33
N TYR A 37 -20.31 11.89 -8.61
CA TYR A 37 -20.45 11.72 -7.15
C TYR A 37 -20.15 12.99 -6.37
N GLN A 38 -19.16 13.79 -6.78
CA GLN A 38 -18.94 15.10 -6.18
C GLN A 38 -20.16 16.01 -6.38
N ARG A 39 -20.75 15.99 -7.57
CA ARG A 39 -21.94 16.76 -7.90
C ARG A 39 -23.18 16.30 -7.13
N GLU A 40 -23.36 15.00 -6.97
CA GLU A 40 -24.43 14.38 -6.16
C GLU A 40 -24.32 14.80 -4.69
N GLN A 41 -23.10 14.78 -4.13
CA GLN A 41 -22.86 15.27 -2.77
C GLN A 41 -23.11 16.77 -2.60
N ILE A 42 -22.85 17.58 -3.63
CA ILE A 42 -23.15 19.03 -3.63
C ILE A 42 -24.67 19.26 -3.68
N MET A 43 -25.39 18.50 -4.49
CA MET A 43 -26.87 18.57 -4.59
C MET A 43 -27.55 18.22 -3.26
N GLU A 44 -27.08 17.17 -2.58
CA GLU A 44 -27.57 16.75 -1.26
C GLU A 44 -27.35 17.82 -0.18
N ILE A 45 -26.29 18.63 -0.33
CA ILE A 45 -25.98 19.76 0.55
C ILE A 45 -26.87 20.97 0.21
N GLU A 46 -27.07 21.28 -1.07
CA GLU A 46 -27.91 22.39 -1.55
C GLU A 46 -29.41 22.18 -1.26
N GLU A 47 -29.88 20.93 -1.26
CA GLU A 47 -31.29 20.58 -0.99
C GLU A 47 -31.62 20.56 0.51
N SER A 48 -30.61 20.57 1.38
CA SER A 48 -30.81 20.51 2.83
C SER A 48 -31.29 21.87 3.39
N ASN A 49 -32.49 21.87 3.97
CA ASN A 49 -33.19 23.09 4.39
C ASN A 49 -32.80 23.59 5.80
N SER A 50 -31.87 22.91 6.48
CA SER A 50 -31.44 23.31 7.83
C SER A 50 -29.95 23.11 8.09
N ILE A 51 -29.37 24.04 8.85
CA ILE A 51 -27.98 23.99 9.33
C ILE A 51 -27.72 22.71 10.14
N PHE A 52 -28.75 22.16 10.79
CA PHE A 52 -28.65 20.93 11.57
C PHE A 52 -28.46 19.70 10.69
N GLU A 53 -29.15 19.63 9.55
CA GLU A 53 -28.98 18.55 8.57
C GLU A 53 -27.63 18.62 7.86
N LEU A 54 -27.18 19.82 7.47
CA LEU A 54 -25.83 20.07 6.96
C LEU A 54 -24.75 19.55 7.92
N LYS A 55 -24.89 19.86 9.22
CA LYS A 55 -23.97 19.39 10.26
C LYS A 55 -23.97 17.86 10.39
N LYS A 56 -25.13 17.21 10.25
CA LYS A 56 -25.27 15.74 10.31
C LYS A 56 -24.64 15.07 9.10
N ILE A 57 -24.89 15.59 7.89
CA ILE A 57 -24.31 15.10 6.63
C ILE A 57 -22.78 15.27 6.67
N ALA A 58 -22.28 16.44 7.04
CA ALA A 58 -20.85 16.70 7.16
C ALA A 58 -20.18 15.76 8.18
N LYS A 59 -20.78 15.58 9.37
CA LYS A 59 -20.25 14.67 10.39
C LYS A 59 -20.21 13.22 9.91
N SER A 60 -21.24 12.78 9.20
CA SER A 60 -21.28 11.43 8.59
C SER A 60 -20.16 11.25 7.55
N LYS A 61 -19.98 12.21 6.63
CA LYS A 61 -18.95 12.15 5.59
C LYS A 61 -17.53 12.18 6.18
N VAL A 62 -17.29 13.03 7.19
CA VAL A 62 -16.01 13.06 7.92
C VAL A 62 -15.71 11.72 8.59
N LEU A 63 -16.71 11.08 9.21
CA LEU A 63 -16.53 9.77 9.84
C LEU A 63 -16.26 8.66 8.81
N VAL A 64 -16.92 8.69 7.66
CA VAL A 64 -16.69 7.73 6.57
C VAL A 64 -15.28 7.92 6.00
N ILE A 65 -14.87 9.16 5.72
CA ILE A 65 -13.51 9.48 5.26
C ILE A 65 -12.49 9.02 6.29
N HIS A 66 -12.70 9.32 7.57
CA HIS A 66 -11.80 8.90 8.65
C HIS A 66 -11.69 7.37 8.74
N LYS A 67 -12.80 6.65 8.60
CA LYS A 67 -12.81 5.18 8.61
C LYS A 67 -12.07 4.60 7.39
N ILE A 68 -12.28 5.17 6.20
CA ILE A 68 -11.57 4.77 4.98
C ILE A 68 -10.08 5.07 5.12
N HIS A 69 -9.71 6.25 5.61
CA HIS A 69 -8.31 6.61 5.84
C HIS A 69 -7.65 5.67 6.85
N LYS A 70 -8.31 5.37 7.97
CA LYS A 70 -7.78 4.42 8.97
C LYS A 70 -7.60 3.02 8.39
N SER A 71 -8.60 2.52 7.64
CA SER A 71 -8.53 1.21 6.98
C SER A 71 -7.41 1.14 5.95
N ASN A 72 -7.29 2.17 5.12
CA ASN A 72 -6.25 2.26 4.08
C ASN A 72 -4.87 2.44 4.71
N HIS A 73 -4.76 3.18 5.81
CA HIS A 73 -3.52 3.37 6.55
C HIS A 73 -3.04 2.06 7.18
N GLU A 74 -3.92 1.27 7.79
CA GLU A 74 -3.58 -0.04 8.34
C GLU A 74 -3.13 -1.03 7.25
N LYS A 75 -3.80 -1.02 6.09
CA LYS A 75 -3.42 -1.85 4.94
C LYS A 75 -2.06 -1.43 4.38
N SER A 76 -1.89 -0.14 4.09
CA SER A 76 -0.66 0.43 3.54
C SER A 76 0.54 0.21 4.47
N THR A 77 0.35 0.35 5.78
CA THR A 77 1.39 0.09 6.79
C THR A 77 1.87 -1.37 6.74
N LYS A 78 0.95 -2.34 6.63
CA LYS A 78 1.31 -3.76 6.51
C LYS A 78 2.08 -4.05 5.22
N GLU A 79 1.65 -3.47 4.10
CA GLU A 79 2.34 -3.62 2.81
C GLU A 79 3.75 -3.01 2.84
N LEU A 80 3.92 -1.87 3.52
CA LEU A 80 5.21 -1.19 3.70
C LEU A 80 6.19 -2.02 4.55
N TYR A 81 5.71 -2.67 5.61
CA TYR A 81 6.50 -3.63 6.38
C TYR A 81 6.91 -4.85 5.55
N LEU A 82 6.01 -5.36 4.72
CA LEU A 82 6.27 -6.50 3.85
C LEU A 82 7.33 -6.15 2.79
N LEU A 83 7.23 -4.96 2.19
CA LEU A 83 8.24 -4.42 1.28
C LEU A 83 9.60 -4.25 1.97
N PHE A 84 9.62 -3.70 3.18
CA PHE A 84 10.85 -3.57 3.98
C PHE A 84 11.50 -4.93 4.29
N ALA A 85 10.71 -5.94 4.66
CA ALA A 85 11.19 -7.30 4.90
C ALA A 85 11.80 -7.94 3.64
N VAL A 86 11.17 -7.75 2.47
CA VAL A 86 11.69 -8.25 1.19
C VAL A 86 13.02 -7.58 0.83
N ILE A 87 13.10 -6.25 0.96
CA ILE A 87 14.31 -5.48 0.65
C ILE A 87 15.47 -5.89 1.59
N THR A 88 15.21 -5.95 2.90
CA THR A 88 16.22 -6.35 3.89
C THR A 88 16.71 -7.78 3.67
N MET A 89 15.82 -8.70 3.30
CA MET A 89 16.20 -10.09 2.98
C MET A 89 17.07 -10.18 1.71
N ILE A 90 16.75 -9.39 0.68
CA ILE A 90 17.57 -9.28 -0.54
C ILE A 90 18.97 -8.75 -0.20
N LEU A 91 19.05 -7.68 0.60
CA LEU A 91 20.32 -7.09 1.05
C LEU A 91 21.16 -8.09 1.86
N PHE A 92 20.52 -8.80 2.80
CA PHE A 92 21.18 -9.82 3.62
C PHE A 92 21.76 -10.96 2.76
N LEU A 93 20.99 -11.46 1.78
CA LEU A 93 21.43 -12.48 0.83
C LEU A 93 22.58 -12.03 -0.06
N TYR A 94 22.66 -10.73 -0.35
CA TYR A 94 23.72 -10.13 -1.18
C TYR A 94 25.00 -9.89 -0.38
N ILE A 95 24.89 -9.41 0.86
CA ILE A 95 26.02 -9.01 1.71
C ILE A 95 26.66 -10.19 2.41
N THR A 96 25.92 -11.26 2.74
CA THR A 96 26.49 -12.40 3.49
C THR A 96 27.53 -13.12 2.63
N PRO A 97 28.84 -13.05 2.99
CA PRO A 97 29.87 -13.76 2.26
C PRO A 97 29.69 -15.26 2.48
N LYS A 98 30.06 -16.06 1.48
CA LYS A 98 30.11 -17.51 1.67
C LYS A 98 31.01 -17.83 2.87
N PRO A 99 30.70 -18.86 3.68
CA PRO A 99 31.72 -19.45 4.52
C PRO A 99 32.87 -19.82 3.59
N SER A 100 34.01 -19.14 3.74
CA SER A 100 35.24 -19.55 3.08
C SER A 100 35.46 -20.99 3.51
N LYS A 101 35.54 -21.92 2.56
CA LYS A 101 36.14 -23.20 2.87
C LYS A 101 37.57 -22.87 3.24
N THR A 102 37.85 -22.71 4.52
CA THR A 102 39.20 -22.67 5.05
C THR A 102 39.78 -24.02 4.65
N HIS A 103 40.56 -23.99 3.57
CA HIS A 103 41.33 -25.13 3.12
C HIS A 103 42.40 -25.28 4.19
N ASN A 104 42.16 -26.16 5.16
CA ASN A 104 43.18 -26.56 6.11
C ASN A 104 44.36 -27.10 5.27
N SER A 105 45.51 -26.47 5.42
CA SER A 105 46.82 -26.96 4.98
C SER A 105 47.67 -27.15 6.21
#